data_AF-A0A3A5WSK9-F1
#
_entry.id   AF-A0A3A5WSK9-F1
#
_cell.length_a   1.000
_cell.length_b   1.000
_cell.length_c   1.000
_cell.angle_alpha   90.00
_cell.angle_beta   90.00
_cell.angle_gamma   90.00
#
_symmetry.space_group_name_H-M   'P 1'
#
loop_
_entity.id
_entity.type
_entity.pdbx_description
1 polymer ?
#
loop_
_entity_poly.entity_id
_entity_poly.type
_entity_poly.pdbx_seq_one_letter_code
_entity_poly.pdbx_strand_id
1 'polypeptide(L)'
;MVGEEDGGSPEALNHEKAWKKAEKLIAKNKAEAALSLLREVDAGGAHQTTLRLAGMATQKIAQHTKAKSDYRKAASLLRDSVKANSKDKKSRKAHDDLLNEMLEKGVRLRSFRNVGYVFAGLAVLVLVVGTLGVTLGPTTREAPASPPSFTQGTVFFGPEPLRGNPAPLLLSAEATVTWDRSDLFLVIADAEKKAECDAIPPLERIFSNSDTCKAGDPEYEMVGENGTTGLTWSASDGEYYVGIGTMGESNPDGAAFDLNISVELRLSAGGYLLTLLMGAFGAWLIKVD
;
A
#
# COMPACT_ATOMS: atom_id res chain seq x y z
N MET A 1 48.54 55.27 -11.99
CA MET A 1 48.07 54.61 -10.76
C MET A 1 46.55 54.61 -10.81
N VAL A 2 45.97 53.55 -11.36
CA VAL A 2 44.52 53.32 -11.30
C VAL A 2 44.37 52.15 -10.34
N GLY A 3 43.71 52.41 -9.21
CA GLY A 3 43.50 51.43 -8.16
C GLY A 3 42.59 50.31 -8.65
N GLU A 4 43.01 49.09 -8.37
CA GLU A 4 42.22 47.88 -8.58
C GLU A 4 41.07 47.89 -7.56
N GLU A 5 39.85 48.21 -8.02
CA GLU A 5 38.64 48.04 -7.23
C GLU A 5 38.32 46.54 -7.15
N ASP A 6 38.59 45.97 -5.99
CA ASP A 6 38.16 44.64 -5.56
C ASP A 6 36.62 44.64 -5.37
N GLY A 7 35.90 44.59 -6.50
CA GLY A 7 34.44 44.63 -6.58
C GLY A 7 33.83 43.24 -6.47
N GLY A 8 33.60 42.75 -5.24
CA GLY A 8 32.80 41.55 -5.01
C GLY A 8 31.40 41.66 -5.65
N SER A 9 30.90 40.54 -6.19
CA SER A 9 29.61 40.46 -6.90
C SER A 9 28.47 41.20 -6.13
N PRO A 10 27.61 41.99 -6.81
CA PRO A 10 26.54 42.77 -6.19
C PRO A 10 25.63 41.95 -5.27
N GLU A 11 25.42 40.67 -5.59
CA GLU A 11 24.61 39.75 -4.79
C GLU A 11 25.26 39.44 -3.44
N ALA A 12 26.56 39.15 -3.39
CA ALA A 12 27.28 38.83 -2.17
C ALA A 12 27.28 40.01 -1.17
N LEU A 13 27.41 41.23 -1.69
CA LEU A 13 27.32 42.46 -0.90
C LEU A 13 25.91 42.68 -0.33
N ASN A 14 24.87 42.27 -1.05
CA ASN A 14 23.48 42.34 -0.58
C ASN A 14 23.23 41.35 0.57
N HIS A 15 23.69 40.10 0.43
CA HIS A 15 23.61 39.09 1.49
C HIS A 15 24.32 39.52 2.77
N GLU A 16 25.54 40.05 2.68
CA GLU A 16 26.31 40.43 3.86
C GLU A 16 25.63 41.57 4.65
N LYS A 17 25.08 42.57 3.94
CA LYS A 17 24.31 43.66 4.56
C LYS A 17 23.04 43.12 5.23
N ALA A 18 22.33 42.22 4.58
CA ALA A 18 21.13 41.58 5.13
C ALA A 18 21.44 40.75 6.38
N TRP A 19 22.51 39.96 6.37
CA TRP A 19 22.95 39.17 7.53
C TRP A 19 23.33 40.05 8.73
N LYS A 20 24.09 41.13 8.51
CA LYS A 20 24.43 42.09 9.59
C LYS A 20 23.17 42.74 10.18
N LYS A 21 22.18 43.05 9.35
CA LYS A 21 20.91 43.63 9.80
C LYS A 21 20.04 42.60 10.54
N ALA A 22 19.98 41.36 10.06
CA ALA A 22 19.29 40.26 10.72
C ALA A 22 19.89 39.96 12.11
N GLU A 23 21.22 39.91 12.23
CA GLU A 23 21.90 39.70 13.52
C GLU A 23 21.56 40.81 14.53
N LYS A 24 21.52 42.08 14.09
CA LYS A 24 21.06 43.20 14.92
C LYS A 24 19.59 43.08 15.33
N LEU A 25 18.72 42.57 14.44
CA LEU A 25 17.31 42.36 14.76
C LEU A 25 17.12 41.24 15.79
N ILE A 26 17.86 40.14 15.64
CA ILE A 26 17.88 39.03 16.62
C ILE A 26 18.34 39.52 17.99
N ALA A 27 19.42 40.31 18.04
CA ALA A 27 19.92 40.91 19.29
C ALA A 27 18.91 41.85 19.96
N LYS A 28 18.00 42.46 19.18
CA LYS A 28 16.91 43.33 19.66
C LYS A 28 15.60 42.58 19.94
N ASN A 29 15.62 41.25 20.00
CA ASN A 29 14.43 40.39 20.14
C ASN A 29 13.35 40.62 19.06
N LYS A 30 13.75 41.07 17.86
CA LYS A 30 12.85 41.22 16.69
C LYS A 30 13.05 40.05 15.73
N ALA A 31 12.84 38.83 16.23
CA ALA A 31 13.20 37.60 15.55
C ALA A 31 12.38 37.34 14.27
N GLU A 32 11.09 37.66 14.28
CA GLU A 32 10.19 37.52 13.14
C GLU A 32 10.61 38.44 11.99
N ALA A 33 10.96 39.69 12.31
CA ALA A 33 11.49 40.64 11.32
C ALA A 33 12.83 40.18 10.75
N ALA A 34 13.69 39.55 11.57
CA ALA A 34 14.93 38.94 11.08
C ALA A 34 14.64 37.79 10.11
N LEU A 35 13.65 36.93 10.39
CA LEU A 35 13.26 35.84 9.48
C LEU A 35 12.69 36.36 8.16
N SER A 36 11.84 37.39 8.18
CA SER A 36 11.32 38.01 6.95
C SER A 36 12.45 38.55 6.08
N LEU A 37 13.39 39.28 6.68
CA LEU A 37 14.56 39.80 5.97
C LEU A 37 15.43 38.68 5.37
N LEU A 38 15.65 37.59 6.11
CA LEU A 38 16.43 36.46 5.60
C LEU A 38 15.75 35.76 4.43
N ARG A 39 14.41 35.66 4.43
CA ARG A 39 13.65 35.06 3.32
C ARG A 39 13.65 35.93 2.06
N GLU A 40 13.67 37.26 2.21
CA GLU A 40 13.75 38.18 1.07
C GLU A 40 15.04 37.99 0.26
N VAL A 41 16.14 37.67 0.95
CA VAL A 41 17.47 37.58 0.31
C VAL A 41 17.88 36.13 0.03
N ASP A 42 17.39 35.16 0.79
CA ASP A 42 17.72 33.74 0.64
C ASP A 42 16.54 32.85 1.08
N ALA A 43 15.46 32.87 0.29
CA ALA A 43 14.22 32.13 0.57
C ALA A 43 14.45 30.62 0.75
N GLY A 44 15.40 30.06 0.00
CA GLY A 44 15.74 28.63 0.04
C GLY A 44 16.71 28.23 1.14
N GLY A 45 17.35 29.19 1.82
CA GLY A 45 18.39 28.90 2.81
C GLY A 45 19.64 28.24 2.20
N ALA A 46 20.05 28.67 1.01
CA ALA A 46 21.21 28.11 0.32
C ALA A 46 22.53 28.42 1.06
N HIS A 47 22.57 29.52 1.81
CA HIS A 47 23.78 29.92 2.53
C HIS A 47 23.79 29.44 3.98
N GLN A 48 24.93 28.90 4.39
CA GLN A 48 25.19 28.46 5.77
C GLN A 48 24.90 29.57 6.80
N THR A 49 25.27 30.82 6.52
CA THR A 49 25.00 31.97 7.40
C THR A 49 23.51 32.29 7.51
N THR A 50 22.76 32.19 6.42
CA THR A 50 21.30 32.35 6.44
C THR A 50 20.67 31.30 7.34
N LEU A 51 21.03 30.02 7.16
CA LEU A 51 20.54 28.92 7.98
C LEU A 51 20.87 29.14 9.47
N ARG A 52 22.10 29.60 9.77
CA ARG A 52 22.52 29.91 11.16
C ARG A 52 21.64 31.00 11.77
N LEU A 53 21.49 32.14 11.10
CA LEU A 53 20.73 33.28 11.60
C LEU A 53 19.24 32.96 11.69
N ALA A 54 18.69 32.20 10.73
CA ALA A 54 17.31 31.73 10.77
C ALA A 54 17.08 30.77 11.95
N GLY A 55 18.03 29.88 12.23
CA GLY A 55 18.01 29.00 13.40
C GLY A 55 18.03 29.78 14.72
N MET A 56 18.92 30.76 14.85
CA MET A 56 19.01 31.63 16.04
C MET A 56 17.75 32.49 16.23
N ALA A 57 17.18 33.05 15.15
CA ALA A 57 15.91 33.77 15.21
C ALA A 57 14.77 32.85 15.63
N THR A 58 14.70 31.64 15.07
CA THR A 58 13.68 30.64 15.44
C THR A 58 13.82 30.19 16.90
N GLN A 59 15.05 30.07 17.42
CA GLN A 59 15.30 29.82 18.85
C GLN A 59 14.74 30.96 19.71
N LYS A 60 14.94 32.22 19.32
CA LYS A 60 14.36 33.36 20.04
C LYS A 60 12.84 33.32 20.08
N ILE A 61 12.19 32.97 18.97
CA ILE A 61 10.75 32.75 18.91
C ILE A 61 10.37 31.61 19.86
N ALA A 62 11.08 30.49 19.84
CA ALA A 62 10.84 29.35 20.73
C ALA A 62 10.98 29.70 22.22
N GLN A 63 11.90 30.61 22.58
CA GLN A 63 12.04 31.13 23.95
C GLN A 63 10.81 31.92 24.39
N HIS A 64 10.20 32.69 23.48
CA HIS A 64 8.98 33.44 23.73
C HIS A 64 7.72 32.57 23.74
N THR A 65 7.53 31.72 22.73
CA THR A 65 6.34 30.88 22.56
C THR A 65 6.34 29.67 23.50
N LYS A 66 7.52 29.25 23.99
CA LYS A 66 7.76 28.01 24.73
C LYS A 66 7.32 26.75 23.98
N ALA A 67 7.12 26.84 22.66
CA ALA A 67 6.63 25.73 21.86
C ALA A 67 7.76 24.74 21.53
N LYS A 68 7.56 23.46 21.90
CA LYS A 68 8.53 22.39 21.61
C LYS A 68 8.79 22.20 20.11
N SER A 69 7.81 22.50 19.26
CA SER A 69 7.97 22.48 17.79
C SER A 69 8.99 23.49 17.29
N ASP A 70 9.00 24.70 17.87
CA ASP A 70 9.87 25.79 17.43
C ASP A 70 11.33 25.52 17.81
N TYR A 71 11.58 24.95 19.00
CA TYR A 71 12.90 24.47 19.39
C TYR A 71 13.44 23.42 18.40
N ARG A 72 12.61 22.46 17.99
CA ARG A 72 13.03 21.44 16.99
C ARG A 72 13.31 22.05 15.63
N LYS A 73 12.50 23.03 15.20
CA LYS A 73 12.71 23.77 13.95
C LYS A 73 14.02 24.56 13.98
N ALA A 74 14.30 25.25 15.08
CA ALA A 74 15.57 25.95 15.29
C ALA A 74 16.76 24.98 15.24
N ALA A 75 16.65 23.82 15.90
CA ALA A 75 17.70 22.81 15.91
C ALA A 75 17.96 22.24 14.51
N SER A 76 16.92 21.98 13.70
CA SER A 76 17.10 21.53 12.32
C SER A 76 17.86 22.56 11.48
N LEU A 77 17.47 23.85 11.54
CA LEU A 77 18.13 24.91 10.79
C LEU A 77 19.61 25.07 11.17
N LEU A 78 19.92 25.00 12.47
CA LEU A 78 21.30 25.07 12.96
C LEU A 78 22.10 23.83 12.58
N ARG A 79 21.49 22.63 12.62
CA ARG A 79 22.11 21.39 12.15
C ARG A 79 22.46 21.47 10.67
N ASP A 80 21.54 21.96 9.84
CA ASP A 80 21.74 22.07 8.39
C ASP A 80 22.83 23.12 8.08
N SER A 81 22.88 24.20 8.88
CA SER A 81 23.98 25.16 8.85
C SER A 81 25.34 24.52 9.17
N VAL A 82 25.41 23.66 10.21
CA VAL A 82 26.63 22.91 10.55
C VAL A 82 26.99 21.89 9.46
N LYS A 83 26.02 21.22 8.84
CA LYS A 83 26.27 20.30 7.72
C LYS A 83 26.83 21.03 6.50
N ALA A 84 26.32 22.22 6.19
CA ALA A 84 26.79 23.03 5.07
C ALA A 84 28.25 23.51 5.24
N ASN A 85 28.67 23.83 6.47
CA ASN A 85 30.07 24.08 6.77
C ASN A 85 30.44 23.56 8.17
N SER A 86 30.95 22.34 8.22
CA SER A 86 31.29 21.68 9.49
C SER A 86 32.42 22.38 10.24
N LYS A 87 33.22 23.25 9.60
CA LYS A 87 34.33 23.98 10.22
C LYS A 87 33.91 25.32 10.82
N ASP A 88 32.71 25.81 10.57
CA ASP A 88 32.26 27.07 11.18
C ASP A 88 32.07 26.89 12.70
N LYS A 89 32.81 27.67 13.49
CA LYS A 89 32.72 27.65 14.95
C LYS A 89 31.42 28.29 15.43
N LYS A 90 30.90 29.31 14.72
CA LYS A 90 29.68 30.02 15.14
C LYS A 90 28.45 29.14 15.03
N SER A 91 28.27 28.42 13.91
CA SER A 91 27.15 27.48 13.75
C SER A 91 27.19 26.33 14.73
N ARG A 92 28.36 25.70 14.95
CA ARG A 92 28.47 24.60 15.91
C ARG A 92 28.14 25.06 17.31
N LYS A 93 28.72 26.18 17.76
CA LYS A 93 28.42 26.74 19.07
C LYS A 93 26.92 27.03 19.23
N ALA A 94 26.30 27.72 18.26
CA ALA A 94 24.87 28.02 18.32
C ALA A 94 24.01 26.74 18.37
N HIS A 95 24.37 25.72 17.60
CA HIS A 95 23.70 24.42 17.60
C HIS A 95 23.83 23.71 18.95
N ASP A 96 25.04 23.63 19.50
CA ASP A 96 25.32 22.93 20.76
C ASP A 96 24.69 23.67 21.96
N ASP A 97 24.73 25.00 21.97
CA ASP A 97 24.06 25.84 22.97
C ASP A 97 22.55 25.58 22.96
N LEU A 98 21.94 25.50 21.77
CA LEU A 98 20.51 25.17 21.63
C LEU A 98 20.21 23.74 22.10
N LEU A 99 21.05 22.75 21.79
CA LEU A 99 20.85 21.38 22.24
C LEU A 99 20.87 21.28 23.77
N ASN A 100 21.79 22.00 24.43
CA ASN A 100 21.83 22.08 25.89
C ASN A 100 20.56 22.72 26.46
N GLU A 101 20.10 23.83 25.87
CA GLU A 101 18.84 24.48 26.26
C GLU A 101 17.63 23.53 26.07
N MET A 102 17.60 22.77 24.98
CA MET A 102 16.56 21.78 24.71
C MET A 102 16.58 20.64 25.73
N LEU A 103 17.77 20.19 26.15
CA LEU A 103 17.93 19.17 27.19
C LEU A 103 17.40 19.66 28.53
N GLU A 104 17.77 20.86 28.96
CA GLU A 104 17.26 21.50 30.19
C GLU A 104 15.73 21.61 30.18
N LYS A 105 15.14 21.90 29.02
CA LYS A 105 13.68 22.05 28.85
C LYS A 105 12.96 20.73 28.54
N GLY A 106 13.65 19.60 28.50
CA GLY A 106 13.06 18.29 28.18
C GLY A 106 12.49 18.19 26.75
N VAL A 107 13.05 18.94 25.80
CA VAL A 107 12.67 18.90 24.38
C VAL A 107 13.59 17.94 23.64
N ARG A 108 13.06 16.77 23.25
CA ARG A 108 13.79 15.82 22.39
C ARG A 108 13.53 16.09 20.91
N LEU A 109 14.57 15.96 20.09
CA LEU A 109 14.44 15.79 18.64
C LEU A 109 13.62 14.52 18.38
N ARG A 110 12.64 14.59 17.47
CA ARG A 110 11.95 13.38 17.01
C ARG A 110 12.83 12.75 15.95
N SER A 111 13.26 11.52 16.19
CA SER A 111 13.91 10.70 15.16
C SER A 111 12.82 9.97 14.39
N PHE A 112 12.64 10.31 13.12
CA PHE A 112 11.73 9.58 12.22
C PHE A 112 12.35 8.30 11.66
N ARG A 113 13.65 8.07 11.90
CA ARG A 113 14.38 6.92 11.40
C ARG A 113 13.79 5.58 11.85
N ASN A 114 13.41 5.46 13.13
CA ASN A 114 12.78 4.23 13.64
C ASN A 114 11.42 3.97 12.99
N VAL A 115 10.64 5.03 12.74
CA VAL A 115 9.36 4.93 12.03
C VAL A 115 9.59 4.47 10.60
N GLY A 116 10.59 5.04 9.92
CA GLY A 116 10.95 4.64 8.57
C GLY A 116 11.40 3.18 8.45
N TYR A 117 12.17 2.66 9.42
CA TYR A 117 12.51 1.24 9.47
C TYR A 117 11.30 0.32 9.62
N VAL A 118 10.31 0.71 10.44
CA VAL A 118 9.07 -0.05 10.59
C VAL A 118 8.30 -0.11 9.28
N PHE A 119 8.12 1.02 8.58
CA PHE A 119 7.43 1.05 7.29
C PHE A 119 8.16 0.23 6.22
N ALA A 120 9.49 0.38 6.11
CA ALA A 120 10.28 -0.39 5.16
C ALA A 120 10.25 -1.89 5.48
N GLY A 121 10.39 -2.27 6.75
CA GLY A 121 10.33 -3.67 7.18
C GLY A 121 8.97 -4.31 6.94
N LEU A 122 7.88 -3.60 7.24
CA LEU A 122 6.52 -4.08 6.97
C LEU A 122 6.27 -4.23 5.46
N ALA A 123 6.76 -3.30 4.64
CA ALA A 123 6.63 -3.40 3.19
C ALA A 123 7.31 -4.64 2.65
N VAL A 124 8.54 -4.93 3.11
CA VAL A 124 9.26 -6.16 2.73
C VAL A 124 8.49 -7.41 3.15
N LEU A 125 7.98 -7.45 4.39
CA LEU A 125 7.20 -8.59 4.87
C LEU A 125 5.95 -8.83 4.00
N VAL A 126 5.20 -7.77 3.71
CA VAL A 126 3.99 -7.84 2.88
C VAL A 126 4.32 -8.28 1.46
N LEU A 127 5.41 -7.78 0.87
CA LEU A 127 5.87 -8.23 -0.45
C LEU A 127 6.20 -9.72 -0.45
N VAL A 128 6.92 -10.22 0.55
CA VAL A 128 7.26 -11.65 0.65
C VAL A 128 6.01 -12.51 0.81
N VAL A 129 5.09 -12.14 1.70
CA VAL A 129 3.85 -12.89 1.92
C VAL A 129 2.97 -12.87 0.67
N GLY A 130 2.80 -11.70 0.05
CA GLY A 130 1.92 -11.57 -1.10
C GLY A 130 2.49 -12.11 -2.42
N THR A 131 3.81 -12.33 -2.53
CA THR A 131 4.40 -13.08 -3.65
C THR A 131 4.30 -14.58 -3.46
N LEU A 132 4.51 -15.08 -2.25
CA LEU A 132 4.35 -16.50 -1.93
C LEU A 132 2.89 -16.95 -2.00
N GLY A 133 1.98 -16.03 -1.70
CA GLY A 133 0.56 -16.34 -1.56
C GLY A 133 0.25 -17.01 -0.23
N VAL A 134 -1.03 -16.95 0.17
CA VAL A 134 -1.55 -17.70 1.30
C VAL A 134 -2.74 -18.53 0.84
N THR A 135 -2.72 -19.81 1.15
CA THR A 135 -3.84 -20.72 0.88
C THR A 135 -4.78 -20.73 2.07
N LEU A 136 -6.05 -20.43 1.84
CA LEU A 136 -7.10 -20.60 2.84
C LEU A 136 -7.64 -22.04 2.77
N GLY A 137 -7.90 -22.62 3.94
CA GLY A 137 -8.43 -23.98 4.05
C GLY A 137 -9.83 -24.13 3.42
N PRO A 138 -10.21 -25.35 3.02
CA PRO A 138 -11.45 -25.60 2.29
C PRO A 138 -12.68 -25.24 3.09
N THR A 139 -13.65 -24.59 2.44
CA THR A 139 -14.94 -24.22 3.02
C THR A 139 -16.01 -25.21 2.54
N THR A 140 -16.47 -26.08 3.44
CA THR A 140 -17.42 -27.16 3.15
C THR A 140 -18.83 -26.71 2.74
N ARG A 141 -19.17 -25.42 2.83
CA ARG A 141 -20.51 -24.91 2.55
C ARG A 141 -20.76 -24.52 1.09
N GLU A 142 -19.69 -24.31 0.33
CA GLU A 142 -19.72 -23.86 -1.07
C GLU A 142 -19.81 -25.05 -2.05
N ALA A 143 -19.65 -26.28 -1.55
CA ALA A 143 -19.68 -27.49 -2.35
C ALA A 143 -21.11 -27.85 -2.79
N PRO A 144 -21.33 -28.18 -4.08
CA PRO A 144 -22.60 -28.72 -4.53
C PRO A 144 -22.88 -30.10 -3.94
N ALA A 145 -24.16 -30.43 -3.79
CA ALA A 145 -24.57 -31.79 -3.49
C ALA A 145 -24.23 -32.72 -4.66
N SER A 146 -23.94 -33.99 -4.37
CA SER A 146 -23.71 -35.00 -5.40
C SER A 146 -24.88 -35.08 -6.39
N PRO A 147 -24.64 -35.23 -7.71
CA PRO A 147 -25.72 -35.39 -8.68
C PRO A 147 -26.62 -36.58 -8.32
N PRO A 148 -27.94 -36.48 -8.58
CA PRO A 148 -28.85 -37.62 -8.43
C PRO A 148 -28.46 -38.78 -9.38
N SER A 149 -29.04 -39.96 -9.18
CA SER A 149 -28.69 -41.15 -10.00
C SER A 149 -28.99 -40.98 -11.49
N PHE A 150 -29.92 -40.10 -11.83
CA PHE A 150 -30.33 -39.82 -13.20
C PHE A 150 -30.29 -38.31 -13.45
N THR A 151 -29.52 -37.90 -14.46
CA THR A 151 -29.04 -36.51 -14.60
C THR A 151 -29.15 -35.97 -16.01
N GLN A 152 -29.11 -36.82 -17.05
CA GLN A 152 -29.09 -36.37 -18.47
C GLN A 152 -28.01 -35.30 -18.74
N GLY A 153 -26.90 -35.40 -18.01
CA GLY A 153 -25.78 -34.45 -18.06
C GLY A 153 -26.06 -33.05 -17.54
N THR A 154 -27.19 -32.85 -16.87
CA THR A 154 -27.55 -31.54 -16.31
C THR A 154 -26.73 -31.19 -15.07
N VAL A 155 -26.49 -29.89 -14.91
CA VAL A 155 -25.78 -29.33 -13.77
C VAL A 155 -26.70 -29.14 -12.55
N PHE A 156 -26.13 -29.33 -11.36
CA PHE A 156 -26.73 -29.05 -10.07
C PHE A 156 -25.82 -28.11 -9.29
N PHE A 157 -26.35 -26.98 -8.85
CA PHE A 157 -25.56 -25.94 -8.17
C PHE A 157 -25.52 -26.11 -6.65
N GLY A 158 -24.42 -25.65 -6.05
CA GLY A 158 -24.31 -25.44 -4.63
C GLY A 158 -25.29 -24.37 -4.11
N PRO A 159 -25.68 -24.45 -2.83
CA PRO A 159 -26.67 -23.56 -2.25
C PRO A 159 -26.12 -22.16 -1.93
N GLU A 160 -24.82 -22.05 -1.63
CA GLU A 160 -24.16 -20.79 -1.27
C GLU A 160 -23.22 -20.33 -2.39
N PRO A 161 -23.11 -19.01 -2.64
CA PRO A 161 -22.14 -18.48 -3.57
C PRO A 161 -20.71 -18.65 -3.04
N LEU A 162 -19.76 -18.79 -3.97
CA LEU A 162 -18.33 -18.68 -3.73
C LEU A 162 -18.02 -17.35 -3.04
N ARG A 163 -17.11 -17.39 -2.05
CA ARG A 163 -16.70 -16.16 -1.37
C ARG A 163 -15.99 -15.23 -2.34
N GLY A 164 -16.55 -14.03 -2.48
CA GLY A 164 -15.90 -12.94 -3.18
C GLY A 164 -14.59 -12.48 -2.50
N ASN A 165 -13.77 -11.79 -3.26
CA ASN A 165 -12.55 -11.16 -2.76
C ASN A 165 -12.92 -9.88 -1.98
N PRO A 166 -12.66 -9.81 -0.65
CA PRO A 166 -13.08 -8.66 0.16
C PRO A 166 -12.27 -7.38 -0.12
N ALA A 167 -11.13 -7.49 -0.82
CA ALA A 167 -10.25 -6.36 -1.10
C ALA A 167 -9.60 -6.48 -2.49
N PRO A 168 -10.38 -6.44 -3.59
CA PRO A 168 -9.87 -6.71 -4.95
C PRO A 168 -8.81 -5.72 -5.43
N LEU A 169 -8.81 -4.51 -4.88
CA LEU A 169 -7.79 -3.49 -5.16
C LEU A 169 -6.42 -3.82 -4.54
N LEU A 170 -6.38 -4.64 -3.49
CA LEU A 170 -5.15 -4.98 -2.77
C LEU A 170 -4.73 -6.43 -2.94
N LEU A 171 -5.70 -7.34 -3.05
CA LEU A 171 -5.49 -8.77 -3.13
C LEU A 171 -6.12 -9.30 -4.41
N SER A 172 -5.51 -10.33 -4.98
CA SER A 172 -6.13 -11.19 -6.00
C SER A 172 -6.46 -12.52 -5.36
N ALA A 173 -7.65 -13.05 -5.64
CA ALA A 173 -8.10 -14.35 -5.14
C ALA A 173 -8.28 -15.29 -6.33
N GLU A 174 -7.60 -16.43 -6.27
CA GLU A 174 -7.66 -17.49 -7.28
C GLU A 174 -8.15 -18.76 -6.60
N ALA A 175 -9.29 -19.28 -7.06
CA ALA A 175 -9.89 -20.50 -6.54
C ALA A 175 -9.50 -21.65 -7.48
N THR A 176 -8.96 -22.72 -6.91
CA THR A 176 -8.71 -23.99 -7.60
C THR A 176 -9.60 -25.07 -7.01
N VAL A 177 -10.32 -25.78 -7.88
CA VAL A 177 -11.26 -26.85 -7.52
C VAL A 177 -10.81 -28.13 -8.21
N THR A 178 -10.63 -29.21 -7.45
CA THR A 178 -10.23 -30.53 -7.95
C THR A 178 -11.17 -31.60 -7.41
N TRP A 179 -11.37 -32.66 -8.18
CA TRP A 179 -12.22 -33.79 -7.80
C TRP A 179 -11.66 -35.11 -8.33
N ASP A 180 -12.03 -36.22 -7.69
CA ASP A 180 -11.45 -37.55 -7.94
C ASP A 180 -12.17 -38.37 -9.02
N ARG A 181 -13.26 -37.85 -9.59
CA ARG A 181 -14.11 -38.56 -10.55
C ARG A 181 -13.97 -38.07 -11.99
N SER A 182 -13.90 -39.01 -12.94
CA SER A 182 -13.77 -38.73 -14.37
C SER A 182 -15.10 -38.63 -15.12
N ASP A 183 -16.19 -39.08 -14.53
CA ASP A 183 -17.53 -39.03 -15.12
C ASP A 183 -18.31 -37.77 -14.70
N LEU A 184 -17.68 -36.89 -13.90
CA LEU A 184 -18.23 -35.63 -13.44
C LEU A 184 -17.50 -34.45 -14.09
N PHE A 185 -18.26 -33.40 -14.40
CA PHE A 185 -17.73 -32.09 -14.74
C PHE A 185 -18.21 -31.06 -13.71
N LEU A 186 -17.39 -30.04 -13.49
CA LEU A 186 -17.75 -28.90 -12.65
C LEU A 186 -17.79 -27.64 -13.50
N VAL A 187 -18.62 -26.70 -13.08
CA VAL A 187 -18.75 -25.40 -13.72
C VAL A 187 -18.75 -24.29 -12.68
N ILE A 188 -18.35 -23.10 -13.12
CA ILE A 188 -18.62 -21.85 -12.40
C ILE A 188 -19.62 -21.06 -13.23
N ALA A 189 -20.68 -20.62 -12.56
CA ALA A 189 -21.73 -19.82 -13.16
C ALA A 189 -22.07 -18.64 -12.26
N ASP A 190 -22.50 -17.53 -12.84
CA ASP A 190 -23.04 -16.41 -12.07
C ASP A 190 -24.45 -16.73 -11.52
N ALA A 191 -24.99 -15.78 -10.75
CA ALA A 191 -26.33 -15.92 -10.17
C ALA A 191 -27.44 -16.03 -11.23
N GLU A 192 -27.30 -15.37 -12.39
CA GLU A 192 -28.31 -15.37 -13.45
C GLU A 192 -28.37 -16.74 -14.13
N LYS A 193 -27.21 -17.30 -14.50
CA LYS A 193 -27.11 -18.61 -15.14
C LYS A 193 -27.53 -19.73 -14.20
N LYS A 194 -27.18 -19.63 -12.90
CA LYS A 194 -27.72 -20.54 -11.88
C LYS A 194 -29.24 -20.48 -11.83
N ALA A 195 -29.83 -19.28 -11.80
CA ALA A 195 -31.28 -19.10 -11.73
C ALA A 195 -31.99 -19.64 -12.98
N GLU A 196 -31.40 -19.45 -14.16
CA GLU A 196 -31.88 -20.06 -15.42
C GLU A 196 -31.94 -21.59 -15.30
N CYS A 197 -30.84 -22.22 -14.88
CA CYS A 197 -30.79 -23.67 -14.73
C CYS A 197 -31.75 -24.16 -13.67
N ASP A 198 -31.84 -23.50 -12.51
CA ASP A 198 -32.77 -23.83 -11.42
C ASP A 198 -34.24 -23.72 -11.85
N ALA A 199 -34.57 -22.79 -12.76
CA ALA A 199 -35.93 -22.60 -13.26
C ALA A 199 -36.42 -23.74 -14.18
N ILE A 200 -35.52 -24.55 -14.76
CA ILE A 200 -35.92 -25.65 -15.65
C ILE A 200 -36.59 -26.76 -14.83
N PRO A 201 -37.85 -27.13 -15.12
CA PRO A 201 -38.55 -28.22 -14.43
C PRO A 201 -37.81 -29.56 -14.56
N PRO A 202 -37.83 -30.42 -13.53
CA PRO A 202 -37.12 -31.70 -13.55
C PRO A 202 -37.48 -32.62 -14.73
N LEU A 203 -38.74 -32.61 -15.20
CA LEU A 203 -39.12 -33.40 -16.37
C LEU A 203 -38.52 -32.86 -17.67
N GLU A 204 -38.45 -31.54 -17.86
CA GLU A 204 -37.89 -30.94 -19.08
C GLU A 204 -36.37 -31.13 -19.17
N ARG A 205 -35.68 -31.08 -18.03
CA ARG A 205 -34.23 -31.38 -17.93
C ARG A 205 -33.88 -32.76 -18.49
N ILE A 206 -34.79 -33.72 -18.34
CA ILE A 206 -34.59 -35.12 -18.67
C ILE A 206 -34.87 -35.42 -20.15
N PHE A 207 -35.79 -34.68 -20.77
CA PHE A 207 -36.19 -34.91 -22.17
C PHE A 207 -35.53 -33.91 -23.16
N SER A 208 -34.74 -32.96 -22.66
CA SER A 208 -34.09 -31.96 -23.51
C SER A 208 -32.80 -32.48 -24.14
N ASN A 209 -32.72 -32.35 -25.46
CA ASN A 209 -31.50 -32.56 -26.24
C ASN A 209 -30.66 -31.27 -26.40
N SER A 210 -31.02 -30.18 -25.72
CA SER A 210 -30.19 -28.96 -25.74
C SER A 210 -28.94 -29.13 -24.87
N ASP A 211 -27.92 -28.32 -25.17
CA ASP A 211 -26.71 -28.19 -24.36
C ASP A 211 -26.91 -27.26 -23.16
N THR A 212 -28.06 -26.59 -23.07
CA THR A 212 -28.41 -25.69 -21.97
C THR A 212 -28.28 -26.39 -20.64
N CYS A 213 -27.53 -25.78 -19.72
CA CYS A 213 -27.28 -26.29 -18.39
C CYS A 213 -26.55 -27.65 -18.35
N LYS A 214 -25.74 -27.96 -19.38
CA LYS A 214 -24.86 -29.13 -19.50
C LYS A 214 -23.44 -28.68 -19.84
N ALA A 215 -22.46 -29.58 -19.83
CA ALA A 215 -21.04 -29.26 -20.05
C ALA A 215 -20.76 -28.40 -21.31
N GLY A 216 -21.55 -28.55 -22.37
CA GLY A 216 -21.42 -27.80 -23.62
C GLY A 216 -22.06 -26.40 -23.62
N ASP A 217 -22.69 -25.96 -22.53
CA ASP A 217 -23.29 -24.64 -22.43
C ASP A 217 -22.18 -23.55 -22.44
N PRO A 218 -22.15 -22.66 -23.44
CA PRO A 218 -21.10 -21.66 -23.56
C PRO A 218 -21.24 -20.49 -22.58
N GLU A 219 -22.35 -20.39 -21.85
CA GLU A 219 -22.65 -19.27 -20.95
C GLU A 219 -22.08 -19.45 -19.53
N TYR A 220 -21.37 -20.55 -19.28
CA TYR A 220 -20.61 -20.68 -18.04
C TYR A 220 -19.34 -19.84 -18.05
N GLU A 221 -18.99 -19.29 -16.90
CA GLU A 221 -17.71 -18.59 -16.70
C GLU A 221 -16.53 -19.53 -16.90
N MET A 222 -16.69 -20.77 -16.46
CA MET A 222 -15.70 -21.80 -16.65
C MET A 222 -16.31 -23.20 -16.56
N VAL A 223 -15.75 -24.12 -17.35
CA VAL A 223 -16.10 -25.54 -17.34
C VAL A 223 -14.83 -26.36 -17.15
N GLY A 224 -14.89 -27.31 -16.23
CA GLY A 224 -13.83 -28.26 -15.94
C GLY A 224 -14.36 -29.67 -16.13
N GLU A 225 -13.85 -30.36 -17.13
CA GLU A 225 -14.27 -31.73 -17.48
C GLU A 225 -13.31 -32.81 -16.94
N ASN A 226 -12.18 -32.40 -16.37
CA ASN A 226 -11.15 -33.30 -15.85
C ASN A 226 -10.79 -32.94 -14.41
N GLY A 227 -11.21 -33.77 -13.46
CA GLY A 227 -10.99 -33.53 -12.04
C GLY A 227 -9.54 -33.58 -11.58
N THR A 228 -8.65 -34.23 -12.34
CA THR A 228 -7.21 -34.28 -12.02
C THR A 228 -6.47 -33.00 -12.41
N THR A 229 -6.87 -32.36 -13.51
CA THR A 229 -6.39 -31.02 -13.86
C THR A 229 -7.07 -29.98 -12.98
N GLY A 230 -8.33 -30.22 -12.63
CA GLY A 230 -9.17 -29.30 -11.88
C GLY A 230 -9.61 -28.10 -12.70
N LEU A 231 -10.22 -27.15 -12.01
CA LEU A 231 -10.70 -25.88 -12.53
C LEU A 231 -10.06 -24.75 -11.73
N THR A 232 -9.50 -23.76 -12.41
CA THR A 232 -8.86 -22.60 -11.78
C THR A 232 -9.51 -21.32 -12.27
N TRP A 233 -10.08 -20.54 -11.35
CA TRP A 233 -10.84 -19.33 -11.65
C TRP A 233 -10.47 -18.18 -10.73
N SER A 234 -10.35 -16.99 -11.29
CA SER A 234 -10.09 -15.76 -10.53
C SER A 234 -11.40 -15.08 -10.17
N ALA A 235 -11.59 -14.76 -8.89
CA ALA A 235 -12.82 -14.12 -8.44
C ALA A 235 -13.01 -12.73 -9.05
N SER A 236 -14.03 -12.58 -9.88
CA SER A 236 -14.55 -11.31 -10.39
C SER A 236 -15.60 -10.72 -9.44
N ASP A 237 -16.01 -9.48 -9.70
CA ASP A 237 -17.08 -8.83 -8.96
C ASP A 237 -18.42 -9.51 -9.30
N GLY A 238 -19.15 -10.01 -8.30
CA GLY A 238 -20.39 -10.76 -8.48
C GLY A 238 -20.54 -11.96 -7.56
N GLU A 239 -21.71 -12.59 -7.60
CA GLU A 239 -21.97 -13.86 -6.94
C GLU A 239 -21.81 -15.00 -7.94
N TYR A 240 -20.96 -15.96 -7.60
CA TYR A 240 -20.65 -17.11 -8.45
C TYR A 240 -20.91 -18.40 -7.70
N TYR A 241 -21.31 -19.44 -8.41
CA TYR A 241 -21.72 -20.71 -7.83
C TYR A 241 -21.00 -21.85 -8.52
N VAL A 242 -20.61 -22.86 -7.74
CA VAL A 242 -20.06 -24.10 -8.27
C VAL A 242 -21.22 -25.03 -8.62
N GLY A 243 -21.27 -25.45 -9.87
CA GLY A 243 -22.18 -26.47 -10.37
C GLY A 243 -21.45 -27.80 -10.60
N ILE A 244 -22.17 -28.90 -10.42
CA ILE A 244 -21.68 -30.25 -10.72
C ILE A 244 -22.66 -30.96 -11.66
N GLY A 245 -22.15 -31.61 -12.70
CA GLY A 245 -22.92 -32.43 -13.61
C GLY A 245 -22.18 -33.71 -13.97
N THR A 246 -22.86 -34.63 -14.65
CA THR A 246 -22.29 -35.89 -15.14
C THR A 246 -22.00 -35.80 -16.64
N MET A 247 -20.94 -36.43 -17.13
CA MET A 247 -20.63 -36.49 -18.57
C MET A 247 -21.60 -37.39 -19.36
N GLY A 248 -22.46 -38.14 -18.67
CA GLY A 248 -23.48 -39.00 -19.27
C GLY A 248 -24.86 -38.84 -18.65
N GLU A 249 -25.76 -39.76 -19.00
CA GLU A 249 -27.18 -39.70 -18.63
C GLU A 249 -27.49 -40.04 -17.18
N SER A 250 -26.53 -40.64 -16.48
CA SER A 250 -26.67 -41.16 -15.11
C SER A 250 -25.42 -40.88 -14.29
N ASN A 251 -25.53 -41.06 -12.97
CA ASN A 251 -24.41 -41.04 -12.02
C ASN A 251 -24.08 -42.48 -11.57
N PRO A 252 -23.25 -43.21 -12.34
CA PRO A 252 -23.06 -44.66 -12.16
C PRO A 252 -22.32 -45.03 -10.86
N ASP A 253 -21.36 -44.22 -10.42
CA ASP A 253 -20.59 -44.53 -9.20
C ASP A 253 -21.19 -43.86 -7.95
N GLY A 254 -22.37 -43.25 -8.08
CA GLY A 254 -23.22 -42.81 -6.98
C GLY A 254 -22.79 -41.50 -6.32
N ALA A 255 -23.26 -41.29 -5.09
CA ALA A 255 -23.20 -39.99 -4.41
C ALA A 255 -21.82 -39.63 -3.82
N ALA A 256 -20.90 -40.58 -3.70
CA ALA A 256 -19.61 -40.35 -3.07
C ALA A 256 -18.60 -39.81 -4.10
N PHE A 257 -17.97 -38.69 -3.78
CA PHE A 257 -16.81 -38.14 -4.47
C PHE A 257 -16.07 -37.19 -3.52
N ASP A 258 -14.77 -37.02 -3.73
CA ASP A 258 -13.94 -36.09 -2.96
C ASP A 258 -13.78 -34.79 -3.74
N LEU A 259 -14.23 -33.68 -3.14
CA LEU A 259 -14.06 -32.33 -3.68
C LEU A 259 -13.04 -31.56 -2.85
N ASN A 260 -12.00 -31.06 -3.49
CA ASN A 260 -10.99 -30.23 -2.85
C ASN A 260 -10.98 -28.83 -3.46
N ILE A 261 -11.32 -27.83 -2.63
CA ILE A 261 -11.35 -26.41 -2.98
C ILE A 261 -10.20 -25.73 -2.23
N SER A 262 -9.31 -25.09 -2.97
CA SER A 262 -8.24 -24.27 -2.41
C SER A 262 -8.33 -22.85 -2.95
N VAL A 263 -8.34 -21.86 -2.05
CA VAL A 263 -8.32 -20.44 -2.43
C VAL A 263 -6.95 -19.88 -2.11
N GLU A 264 -6.25 -19.41 -3.14
CA GLU A 264 -4.97 -18.74 -3.02
C GLU A 264 -5.16 -17.22 -3.07
N LEU A 265 -4.69 -16.53 -2.05
CA LEU A 265 -4.67 -15.07 -1.99
C LEU A 265 -3.26 -14.55 -2.25
N ARG A 266 -3.13 -13.66 -3.22
CA ARG A 266 -1.88 -12.97 -3.57
C ARG A 266 -2.07 -11.46 -3.55
N LEU A 267 -0.97 -10.70 -3.57
CA LEU A 267 -1.04 -9.26 -3.80
C LEU A 267 -1.53 -9.00 -5.23
N SER A 268 -2.51 -8.12 -5.38
CA SER A 268 -2.88 -7.60 -6.69
C SER A 268 -1.86 -6.57 -7.17
N ALA A 269 -1.94 -6.14 -8.43
CA ALA A 269 -1.10 -5.05 -8.95
C ALA A 269 -1.22 -3.76 -8.11
N GLY A 270 -2.43 -3.43 -7.66
CA GLY A 270 -2.68 -2.29 -6.78
C GLY A 270 -2.05 -2.47 -5.40
N GLY A 271 -2.14 -3.69 -4.85
CA GLY A 271 -1.47 -4.04 -3.60
C GLY A 271 0.06 -3.89 -3.68
N TYR A 272 0.67 -4.39 -4.77
CA TYR A 272 2.11 -4.24 -5.00
C TYR A 272 2.52 -2.77 -5.06
N LEU A 273 1.78 -1.95 -5.82
CA LEU A 273 2.05 -0.51 -5.94
C LEU A 273 1.99 0.19 -4.57
N LEU A 274 0.93 -0.04 -3.80
CA LEU A 274 0.77 0.57 -2.48
C LEU A 274 1.89 0.15 -1.52
N THR A 275 2.28 -1.13 -1.56
CA THR A 275 3.36 -1.65 -0.72
C THR A 275 4.72 -1.05 -1.09
N LEU A 276 4.99 -0.86 -2.39
CA LEU A 276 6.20 -0.18 -2.85
C LEU A 276 6.23 1.29 -2.43
N LEU A 277 5.10 2.00 -2.52
CA LEU A 277 5.00 3.39 -2.05
C LEU A 277 5.25 3.48 -0.54
N MET A 278 4.69 2.54 0.23
CA MET A 278 4.94 2.45 1.67
C MET A 278 6.41 2.21 1.99
N GLY A 279 7.08 1.30 1.27
CA GLY A 279 8.52 1.06 1.40
C GLY A 279 9.36 2.28 1.03
N ALA A 280 9.04 2.95 -0.07
CA ALA A 280 9.71 4.17 -0.52
C ALA A 280 9.54 5.31 0.50
N PHE A 281 8.35 5.46 1.07
CA PHE A 281 8.09 6.43 2.14
C PHE A 281 8.92 6.11 3.40
N GLY A 282 9.00 4.83 3.79
CA GLY A 282 9.87 4.39 4.89
C GLY A 282 11.34 4.73 4.65
N ALA A 283 11.86 4.43 3.46
CA ALA A 283 13.23 4.78 3.06
C ALA A 283 13.48 6.29 3.05
N TRP A 284 12.50 7.07 2.58
CA TRP A 284 12.56 8.52 2.60
C TRP A 284 12.63 9.07 4.03
N LEU A 285 11.82 8.56 4.96
CA LEU A 285 11.88 8.94 6.38
C LEU A 285 13.23 8.62 7.03
N ILE A 286 13.84 7.49 6.69
CA ILE A 286 15.19 7.12 7.16
C ILE A 286 16.24 8.12 6.70
N LYS A 287 16.11 8.61 5.46
CA LYS A 287 17.08 9.53 4.84
C LYS A 287 16.92 10.98 5.30
N VAL A 288 15.69 11.41 5.57
CA VAL A 288 15.37 12.80 5.95
C VAL A 288 15.70 13.10 7.41
N ASP A 289 15.73 12.08 8.28
CA ASP A 289 16.14 12.21 9.67
C ASP A 289 17.63 12.59 9.83
#